data_AF-A0A944IU05-F1
#
_entry.id   AF-A0A944IU05-F1
#
_cell.length_a   1.000
_cell.length_b   1.000
_cell.length_c   1.000
_cell.angle_alpha   90.00
_cell.angle_beta   90.00
_cell.angle_gamma   90.00
#
_symmetry.space_group_name_H-M   'P 1'
#
loop_
_entity.id
_entity.type
_entity.pdbx_description
1 polymer ?
#
loop_
_entity_poly.entity_id
_entity_poly.type
_entity_poly.pdbx_seq_one_letter_code
_entity_poly.pdbx_strand_id
1 'polypeptide(L)'
;MKRFSRFAIFAAASTALISGVAATPAAANEAGISSTVSVHTRGDGTQPPAFLGDPEEWGVVQLTIDSSARSMAPTVIVPAGGGTWSYGYQERNGLKYCYSNYYHRDVEHSSTVKMANKTMKDIEPAGEYTNANLTAGFAYKCETFYAKH
;
A
#
# COMPACT_ATOMS: atom_id res chain seq x y z
N MET A 1 -29.23 14.97 30.81
CA MET A 1 -29.40 16.09 29.87
C MET A 1 -28.79 15.69 28.53
N LYS A 2 -29.62 15.32 27.54
CA LYS A 2 -29.21 14.88 26.20
C LYS A 2 -29.03 16.11 25.30
N ARG A 3 -27.84 16.30 24.72
CA ARG A 3 -27.55 17.37 23.75
C ARG A 3 -27.79 16.82 22.34
N PHE A 4 -28.92 17.18 21.74
CA PHE A 4 -29.18 16.99 20.31
C PHE A 4 -28.58 18.18 19.56
N SER A 5 -27.55 17.93 18.77
CA SER A 5 -26.94 18.94 17.91
C SER A 5 -27.63 18.96 16.54
N ARG A 6 -27.78 20.16 16.01
CA ARG A 6 -28.73 20.57 14.97
C ARG A 6 -28.24 20.19 13.57
N PHE A 7 -29.11 19.57 12.78
CA PHE A 7 -28.94 19.45 11.33
C PHE A 7 -29.31 20.78 10.66
N ALA A 8 -28.37 21.39 9.93
CA ALA A 8 -28.64 22.52 9.06
C ALA A 8 -28.80 22.01 7.62
N ILE A 9 -30.02 22.06 7.11
CA ILE A 9 -30.35 21.85 5.70
C ILE A 9 -30.15 23.19 5.00
N PHE A 10 -29.21 23.28 4.06
CA PHE A 10 -29.11 24.41 3.15
C PHE A 10 -29.63 23.99 1.78
N ALA A 11 -30.80 24.51 1.43
CA ALA A 11 -31.31 24.55 0.08
C ALA A 11 -30.73 25.78 -0.62
N ALA A 12 -30.20 25.63 -1.83
CA ALA A 12 -29.93 26.74 -2.74
C ALA A 12 -30.30 26.32 -4.17
N ALA A 13 -31.09 27.18 -4.82
CA ALA A 13 -31.74 26.97 -6.09
C ALA A 13 -30.81 27.14 -7.30
N SER A 14 -31.13 26.42 -8.37
CA SER A 14 -30.76 26.65 -9.78
C SER A 14 -31.22 28.06 -10.24
N THR A 15 -30.65 28.79 -11.19
CA THR A 15 -29.82 28.56 -12.39
C THR A 15 -29.18 29.90 -12.79
N ALA A 16 -27.95 29.91 -13.32
CA ALA A 16 -27.50 30.94 -14.26
C ALA A 16 -26.37 30.39 -15.15
N LEU A 17 -26.66 30.30 -16.46
CA LEU A 17 -25.69 30.02 -17.52
C LEU A 17 -24.86 31.29 -17.76
N ILE A 18 -23.55 31.22 -17.50
CA ILE A 18 -22.59 32.20 -18.00
C ILE A 18 -21.38 31.43 -18.55
N SER A 19 -21.17 31.59 -19.85
CA SER A 19 -20.03 31.14 -20.62
C SER A 19 -18.71 31.64 -20.01
N GLY A 20 -18.00 30.74 -19.35
CA GLY A 20 -16.63 30.93 -18.89
C GLY A 20 -16.04 29.55 -18.77
N VAL A 21 -14.96 29.30 -19.53
CA VAL A 21 -14.25 28.03 -19.70
C VAL A 21 -14.35 27.20 -18.42
N ALA A 22 -15.07 26.08 -18.48
CA ALA A 22 -14.96 25.05 -17.46
C ALA A 22 -13.49 24.64 -17.46
N ALA A 23 -12.75 25.09 -16.44
CA ALA A 23 -11.48 24.47 -16.13
C ALA A 23 -11.84 23.02 -15.83
N THR A 24 -11.63 22.15 -16.81
CA THR A 24 -11.56 20.72 -16.57
C THR A 24 -10.65 20.56 -15.37
N PRO A 25 -11.07 19.87 -14.29
CA PRO A 25 -10.09 19.44 -13.32
C PRO A 25 -9.04 18.70 -14.13
N ALA A 26 -7.78 19.15 -14.05
CA ALA A 26 -6.69 18.41 -14.62
C ALA A 26 -6.81 17.01 -14.02
N ALA A 27 -7.20 16.03 -14.83
CA ALA A 27 -7.04 14.64 -14.46
C ALA A 27 -5.58 14.55 -14.08
N ALA A 28 -5.30 14.33 -12.80
CA ALA A 28 -3.97 13.95 -12.38
C ALA A 28 -3.66 12.75 -13.25
N ASN A 29 -2.72 12.93 -14.17
CA ASN A 29 -2.27 11.87 -15.04
C ASN A 29 -1.69 10.82 -14.08
N GLU A 30 -2.47 9.78 -13.78
CA GLU A 30 -1.99 8.67 -12.98
C GLU A 30 -0.88 8.03 -13.80
N ALA A 31 0.34 8.48 -13.55
CA ALA A 31 1.49 7.91 -14.18
C ALA A 31 1.52 6.43 -13.78
N GLY A 32 1.37 5.56 -14.80
CA GLY A 32 0.92 4.19 -14.65
C GLY A 32 1.77 3.39 -13.66
N ILE A 33 1.24 3.16 -12.47
CA ILE A 33 1.77 2.18 -11.54
C ILE A 33 1.14 0.84 -11.93
N SER A 34 1.95 -0.10 -12.41
CA SER A 34 1.52 -1.48 -12.57
C SER A 34 1.86 -2.24 -11.29
N SER A 35 0.84 -2.77 -10.62
CA SER A 35 0.99 -3.62 -9.45
C SER A 35 -0.08 -4.70 -9.45
N THR A 36 0.35 -5.95 -9.42
CA THR A 36 -0.53 -7.11 -9.19
C THR A 36 -0.16 -7.72 -7.85
N VAL A 37 -1.15 -7.95 -6.99
CA VAL A 37 -0.99 -8.71 -5.76
C VAL A 37 -1.09 -10.19 -6.10
N SER A 38 -0.06 -10.96 -5.75
CA SER A 38 -0.11 -12.42 -5.78
C SER A 38 -0.16 -12.93 -4.34
N VAL A 39 -1.18 -13.72 -4.02
CA VAL A 39 -1.37 -14.36 -2.71
C VAL A 39 -1.13 -15.85 -2.86
N HIS A 40 -0.40 -16.42 -1.90
CA HIS A 40 0.02 -17.81 -1.86
C HIS A 40 -0.26 -18.41 -0.49
N THR A 41 -0.70 -19.67 -0.48
CA THR A 41 -0.99 -20.44 0.74
C THR A 41 -0.11 -21.66 0.80
N ARG A 42 0.27 -22.10 2.02
CA ARG A 42 1.06 -23.32 2.22
C ARG A 42 0.39 -24.50 1.52
N GLY A 43 1.15 -25.17 0.64
CA GLY A 43 0.67 -26.32 -0.13
C GLY A 43 0.09 -25.99 -1.50
N ASP A 44 0.04 -24.73 -1.94
CA ASP A 44 -0.42 -24.32 -3.28
C ASP A 44 0.58 -24.63 -4.42
N GLY A 45 1.73 -25.23 -4.10
CA GLY A 45 2.82 -25.56 -5.02
C GLY A 45 3.86 -24.45 -5.20
N THR A 46 3.64 -23.27 -4.62
CA THR A 46 4.60 -22.15 -4.62
C THR A 46 5.34 -22.10 -3.29
N GLN A 47 6.67 -22.14 -3.33
CA GLN A 47 7.49 -22.04 -2.12
C GLN A 47 7.67 -20.57 -1.71
N PRO A 48 7.52 -20.24 -0.41
CA PRO A 48 7.83 -18.90 0.07
C PRO A 48 9.31 -18.58 -0.17
N PRO A 49 9.66 -17.32 -0.49
CA PRO A 49 11.05 -16.89 -0.47
C PRO A 49 11.69 -17.19 0.89
N ALA A 50 12.94 -17.69 0.89
CA ALA A 50 13.60 -18.18 2.11
C ALA A 50 13.64 -17.16 3.27
N PHE A 51 13.68 -15.85 2.98
CA PHE A 51 13.67 -14.80 4.00
C PHE A 51 12.32 -14.68 4.75
N LEU A 52 11.23 -15.18 4.18
CA LEU A 52 9.93 -15.22 4.85
C LEU A 52 9.86 -16.34 5.90
N GLY A 53 10.70 -17.37 5.82
CA GLY A 53 10.59 -18.55 6.67
C GLY A 53 9.57 -19.54 6.09
N ASP A 54 8.73 -20.11 6.95
CA ASP A 54 7.67 -21.06 6.58
C ASP A 54 6.28 -20.51 6.95
N PRO A 55 5.78 -19.46 6.27
CA PRO A 55 4.45 -18.93 6.53
C PRO A 55 3.33 -19.88 6.10
N GLU A 56 2.19 -19.80 6.79
CA GLU A 56 0.94 -20.45 6.38
C GLU A 56 0.34 -19.81 5.13
N GLU A 57 0.43 -18.48 5.05
CA GLU A 57 -0.01 -17.68 3.91
C GLU A 57 0.91 -16.48 3.75
N TRP A 58 1.21 -16.11 2.51
CA TRP A 58 1.99 -14.93 2.21
C TRP A 58 1.52 -14.29 0.91
N GLY A 59 1.70 -12.98 0.80
CA GLY A 59 1.46 -12.27 -0.44
C GLY A 59 2.67 -11.44 -0.83
N VAL A 60 2.80 -11.20 -2.12
CA VAL A 60 3.83 -10.35 -2.71
C VAL A 60 3.21 -9.38 -3.69
N VAL A 61 3.75 -8.17 -3.71
CA VAL A 61 3.54 -7.20 -4.77
C VAL A 61 4.90 -6.72 -5.25
N GLN A 62 5.09 -6.77 -6.56
CA GLN A 62 6.21 -6.10 -7.21
C GLN A 62 5.72 -4.78 -7.78
N LEU A 63 6.22 -3.67 -7.24
CA LEU A 63 5.91 -2.32 -7.69
C LEU A 63 6.97 -1.89 -8.71
N THR A 64 6.55 -1.77 -9.98
CA THR A 64 7.38 -1.20 -11.04
C THR A 64 6.92 0.23 -11.32
N ILE A 65 7.89 1.15 -11.35
CA ILE A 65 7.64 2.57 -11.63
C ILE A 65 8.15 2.87 -13.03
N ASP A 66 7.30 3.47 -13.87
CA ASP A 66 7.80 4.19 -15.04
C ASP A 66 8.49 5.47 -14.54
N SER A 67 9.78 5.63 -14.84
CA SER A 67 10.60 6.78 -14.40
C SER A 67 10.05 8.18 -14.75
N SER A 68 9.04 8.27 -15.62
CA SER A 68 8.29 9.50 -15.91
C SER A 68 7.24 9.87 -14.83
N ALA A 69 6.87 8.92 -13.97
CA ALA A 69 5.95 9.08 -12.85
C ALA A 69 6.60 9.81 -11.67
N ARG A 70 6.65 11.15 -11.74
CA ARG A 70 7.10 11.98 -10.61
C ARG A 70 6.02 12.21 -9.53
N SER A 71 4.81 11.64 -9.66
CA SER A 71 3.77 11.73 -8.62
C SER A 71 3.64 10.44 -7.82
N MET A 72 3.87 10.56 -6.51
CA MET A 72 3.68 9.54 -5.46
C MET A 72 2.18 9.36 -5.15
N ALA A 73 1.61 8.23 -4.75
CA ALA A 73 2.10 6.93 -4.30
C ALA A 73 0.99 5.89 -4.55
N PRO A 74 1.28 4.60 -4.80
CA PRO A 74 0.34 3.57 -4.41
C PRO A 74 0.46 3.45 -2.88
N THR A 75 -0.29 4.24 -2.12
CA THR A 75 -0.66 3.83 -0.76
C THR A 75 -1.85 2.93 -0.91
N VAL A 76 -1.57 1.63 -0.99
CA VAL A 76 -2.59 0.62 -1.11
C VAL A 76 -2.80 0.00 0.26
N ILE A 77 -4.05 -0.05 0.70
CA ILE A 77 -4.47 -0.76 1.90
C ILE A 77 -5.47 -1.81 1.44
N VAL A 78 -5.15 -3.09 1.66
CA VAL A 78 -5.98 -4.21 1.23
C VAL A 78 -6.18 -5.20 2.38
N PRO A 79 -7.35 -5.87 2.43
CA PRO A 79 -7.48 -7.08 3.24
C PRO A 79 -6.61 -8.18 2.64
N ALA A 80 -5.85 -8.89 3.47
CA ALA A 80 -4.99 -9.98 3.02
C ALA A 80 -4.72 -10.95 4.18
N GLY A 81 -4.79 -12.27 3.95
CA GLY A 81 -4.48 -13.30 4.95
C GLY A 81 -5.19 -13.18 6.29
N GLY A 82 -6.42 -12.65 6.31
CA GLY A 82 -7.18 -12.39 7.55
C GLY A 82 -6.79 -11.09 8.26
N GLY A 83 -5.75 -10.41 7.81
CA GLY A 83 -5.27 -9.13 8.33
C GLY A 83 -5.51 -7.95 7.38
N THR A 84 -4.84 -6.83 7.69
CA THR A 84 -4.81 -5.62 6.85
C THR A 84 -3.38 -5.34 6.45
N TRP A 85 -3.14 -5.29 5.14
CA TRP A 85 -1.83 -5.03 4.56
C TRP A 85 -1.80 -3.68 3.86
N SER A 86 -0.86 -2.83 4.26
CA SER A 86 -0.55 -1.57 3.60
C SER A 86 0.83 -1.62 2.97
N TYR A 87 0.92 -1.34 1.68
CA TYR A 87 2.19 -1.39 0.96
C TYR A 87 2.28 -0.25 -0.05
N GLY A 88 3.50 0.08 -0.44
CA GLY A 88 3.73 1.13 -1.41
C GLY A 88 5.15 1.63 -1.50
N TYR A 89 5.28 2.75 -2.19
CA TYR A 89 6.49 3.57 -2.13
C TYR A 89 6.16 5.06 -2.12
N GLN A 90 7.12 5.87 -1.67
CA GLN A 90 7.08 7.33 -1.73
C GLN A 90 8.47 7.84 -2.14
N GLU A 91 8.55 8.98 -2.80
CA GLU A 91 9.79 9.75 -2.91
C GLU A 91 10.07 10.44 -1.56
N ARG A 92 11.28 10.25 -1.03
CA ARG A 92 11.78 10.95 0.16
C ARG A 92 13.22 11.36 -0.10
N ASN A 93 13.49 12.66 -0.09
CA ASN A 93 14.84 13.23 -0.27
C ASN A 93 15.52 12.77 -1.56
N GLY A 94 14.78 12.71 -2.67
CA GLY A 94 15.29 12.27 -3.98
C GLY A 94 15.51 10.76 -4.10
N LEU A 95 15.05 9.97 -3.12
CA LEU A 95 15.16 8.52 -3.11
C LEU A 95 13.78 7.86 -3.02
N LYS A 96 13.68 6.62 -3.50
CA LYS A 96 12.49 5.78 -3.35
C LYS A 96 12.48 5.13 -1.97
N TYR A 97 11.49 5.47 -1.16
CA TYR A 97 11.14 4.84 0.10
C TYR A 97 10.07 3.77 -0.14
N CYS A 98 10.44 2.50 -0.12
CA CYS A 98 9.55 1.34 -0.26
C CYS A 98 9.14 0.85 1.14
N TYR A 99 7.86 0.55 1.34
CA TYR A 99 7.34 0.13 2.64
C TYR A 99 6.31 -1.00 2.54
N SER A 100 6.23 -1.80 3.60
CA SER A 100 5.23 -2.83 3.84
C SER A 100 4.87 -2.78 5.32
N ASN A 101 3.60 -2.61 5.63
CA ASN A 101 3.06 -2.64 6.99
C ASN A 101 1.92 -3.64 7.04
N TYR A 102 1.97 -4.60 7.95
CA TYR A 102 0.95 -5.62 8.09
C TYR A 102 0.46 -5.71 9.52
N TYR A 103 -0.86 -5.82 9.67
CA TYR A 103 -1.53 -6.05 10.94
C TYR A 103 -2.34 -7.33 10.85
N HIS A 104 -2.15 -8.22 11.81
CA HIS A 104 -3.03 -9.36 12.00
C HIS A 104 -3.42 -9.49 13.48
N ARG A 105 -4.72 -9.61 13.74
CA ARG A 105 -5.26 -9.60 15.11
C ARG A 105 -4.91 -10.86 15.90
N ASP A 106 -4.92 -12.01 15.23
CA ASP A 106 -5.04 -13.30 15.91
C ASP A 106 -3.78 -14.19 15.82
N VAL A 107 -2.76 -13.81 15.04
CA VAL A 107 -1.57 -14.66 14.79
C VAL A 107 -0.29 -13.83 14.70
N GLU A 108 0.85 -14.50 14.88
CA GLU A 108 2.15 -13.92 14.54
C GLU A 108 2.22 -13.64 13.04
N HIS A 109 2.78 -12.49 12.69
CA HIS A 109 2.81 -12.06 11.31
C HIS A 109 4.03 -11.20 11.03
N SER A 110 4.31 -11.00 9.75
CA SER A 110 5.45 -10.22 9.32
C SER A 110 5.16 -9.38 8.09
N SER A 111 5.85 -8.25 7.99
CA SER A 111 5.99 -7.50 6.74
C SER A 111 7.44 -7.57 6.28
N THR A 112 7.66 -7.55 4.97
CA THR A 112 9.00 -7.55 4.40
C THR A 112 9.07 -6.62 3.20
N VAL A 113 10.20 -5.94 3.06
CA VAL A 113 10.55 -5.15 1.89
C VAL A 113 11.86 -5.69 1.33
N LYS A 114 11.90 -5.86 0.01
CA LYS A 114 13.11 -6.17 -0.73
C LYS A 114 13.35 -5.14 -1.82
N MET A 115 14.56 -4.60 -1.84
CA MET A 115 15.05 -3.66 -2.84
C MET A 115 16.49 -3.99 -3.19
N ALA A 116 16.78 -4.25 -4.47
CA ALA A 116 18.08 -4.73 -4.91
C ALA A 116 18.52 -5.99 -4.14
N ASN A 117 19.66 -5.93 -3.45
CA ASN A 117 20.21 -7.00 -2.62
C ASN A 117 19.89 -6.85 -1.13
N LYS A 118 19.07 -5.86 -0.75
CA LYS A 118 18.68 -5.61 0.63
C LYS A 118 17.29 -6.16 0.91
N THR A 119 17.13 -6.76 2.08
CA THR A 119 15.86 -7.24 2.61
C THR A 119 15.71 -6.70 4.03
N MET A 120 14.56 -6.10 4.33
CA MET A 120 14.17 -5.70 5.68
C MET A 120 12.89 -6.43 6.01
N LYS A 121 12.91 -7.23 7.09
CA LYS A 121 11.76 -7.96 7.61
C LYS A 121 11.48 -7.47 9.02
N ASP A 122 10.20 -7.29 9.31
CA ASP A 122 9.70 -7.04 10.66
C ASP A 122 8.66 -8.10 11.02
N ILE A 123 8.72 -8.63 12.23
CA ILE A 123 7.88 -9.72 12.72
C ILE A 123 7.32 -9.30 14.07
N GLU A 124 6.01 -9.39 14.22
CA GLU A 124 5.33 -9.01 15.44
C GLU A 124 4.29 -10.07 15.84
N PRO A 125 3.99 -10.20 17.14
CA PRO A 125 2.94 -11.08 17.62
C PRO A 125 1.55 -10.58 17.19
N ALA A 126 0.55 -11.40 17.47
CA ALA A 126 -0.85 -11.09 17.26
C ALA A 126 -1.26 -9.74 17.89
N GLY A 127 -1.95 -8.90 17.11
CA GLY A 127 -2.52 -7.63 17.60
C GLY A 127 -1.60 -6.41 17.51
N GLU A 128 -0.38 -6.57 17.00
CA GLU A 128 0.57 -5.48 16.76
C GLU A 128 0.69 -5.15 15.26
N TYR A 129 1.34 -4.03 14.94
CA TYR A 129 1.65 -3.64 13.55
C TYR A 129 3.12 -3.87 13.24
N THR A 130 3.38 -4.58 12.15
CA THR A 130 4.73 -4.66 11.57
C THR A 130 5.01 -3.47 10.66
N ASN A 131 6.27 -3.04 10.55
CA ASN A 131 6.74 -1.95 9.70
C ASN A 131 8.12 -2.27 9.08
N ALA A 132 8.10 -2.80 7.86
CA ALA A 132 9.31 -2.99 7.06
C ALA A 132 9.45 -1.86 6.03
N ASN A 133 10.64 -1.27 5.92
CA ASN A 133 10.93 -0.27 4.90
C ASN A 133 12.39 -0.24 4.45
N LEU A 134 12.62 0.19 3.22
CA LEU A 134 13.94 0.42 2.64
C LEU A 134 13.93 1.68 1.77
N THR A 135 15.09 2.34 1.68
CA THR A 135 15.29 3.50 0.79
C THR A 135 16.41 3.21 -0.20
N ALA A 136 16.17 3.45 -1.50
CA ALA A 136 17.19 3.33 -2.55
C ALA A 136 16.85 4.20 -3.78
N GLY A 137 17.69 4.14 -4.82
CA GLY A 137 17.44 4.85 -6.08
C GLY A 137 16.19 4.38 -6.84
N PHE A 138 15.63 5.25 -7.69
CA PHE A 138 14.40 4.98 -8.45
C PHE A 138 14.48 3.81 -9.42
N ALA A 139 15.68 3.46 -9.88
CA ALA A 139 15.91 2.32 -10.77
C ALA A 139 15.63 0.95 -10.12
N TYR A 140 15.63 0.87 -8.79
CA TYR A 140 15.43 -0.40 -8.10
C TYR A 140 13.95 -0.76 -7.97
N LYS A 141 13.63 -2.03 -8.20
CA LYS A 141 12.30 -2.60 -7.94
C LYS A 141 12.01 -2.58 -6.44
N CYS A 142 10.75 -2.31 -6.10
CA CYS A 142 10.22 -2.36 -4.74
C CYS A 142 9.33 -3.59 -4.64
N GLU A 143 9.77 -4.59 -3.89
CA GLU A 143 8.99 -5.80 -3.62
C GLU A 143 8.54 -5.75 -2.17
N THR A 144 7.23 -5.84 -1.95
CA THR A 144 6.61 -5.78 -0.63
C THR A 144 5.90 -7.10 -0.36
N PHE A 145 6.05 -7.61 0.85
CA PHE A 145 5.45 -8.87 1.27
C PHE A 145 4.69 -8.71 2.59
N TYR A 146 3.63 -9.49 2.74
CA TYR A 146 3.10 -9.89 4.05
C TYR A 146 3.27 -11.40 4.21
N ALA A 147 3.37 -11.86 5.45
CA ALA A 147 3.35 -13.27 5.78
C ALA A 147 2.63 -13.49 7.11
N LYS A 148 1.77 -14.50 7.14
CA LYS A 148 1.06 -15.02 8.30
C LYS A 148 1.74 -16.34 8.73
N HIS A 149 2.10 -16.47 10.01
CA HIS A 149 2.78 -17.65 10.56
C HIS A 149 1.86 -18.50 11.42
#